data_AF-A0AAN7VJJ3-F1
#
_entry.id   AF-A0AAN7VJJ3-F1
#
_cell.length_a   1.000
_cell.length_b   1.000
_cell.length_c   1.000
_cell.angle_alpha   90.00
_cell.angle_beta   90.00
_cell.angle_gamma   90.00
#
_symmetry.space_group_name_H-M   'P 1'
#
loop_
_entity.id
_entity.type
_entity.pdbx_description
1 polymer ?
#
loop_
_entity_poly.entity_id
_entity_poly.type
_entity_poly.pdbx_seq_one_letter_code
_entity_poly.pdbx_strand_id
1 'polypeptide(L)'
;MCKNVDNLTTTDLICLAYRYKGVQSRVMQMNELAKFCTIAHSLNVMSCTEAVSLFGLVQKLYCLFVGCTTRWKIIQKWSAKHQTLLNNLPKVVKALEEIEESSLVAESKYETGHLLHAVMDFKLILNLIIWDNILQEINNVNVE
;
A
#
# COMPACT_ATOMS: atom_id res chain seq x y z
N MET A 1 15.77 31.80 6.48
CA MET A 1 16.61 31.74 7.69
C MET A 1 17.36 30.41 7.69
N CYS A 2 18.64 30.42 7.32
CA CYS A 2 19.49 29.23 7.22
C CYS A 2 19.78 28.70 8.63
N LYS A 3 19.42 27.44 8.91
CA LYS A 3 19.87 26.74 10.12
C LYS A 3 21.21 26.06 9.80
N ASN A 4 22.16 26.21 10.71
CA ASN A 4 23.52 25.65 10.66
C ASN A 4 23.52 24.17 10.25
N VAL A 5 24.40 23.85 9.29
CA VAL A 5 24.50 22.55 8.61
C VAL A 5 25.17 21.48 9.50
N ASP A 6 25.74 21.88 10.64
CA ASP A 6 26.67 21.06 11.41
C ASP A 6 26.02 20.08 12.41
N ASN A 7 24.69 20.04 12.52
CA ASN A 7 23.95 19.16 13.44
C ASN A 7 22.75 18.46 12.78
N LEU A 8 22.79 18.22 11.47
CA LEU A 8 21.73 17.50 10.78
C LEU A 8 21.78 16.01 11.15
N THR A 9 20.75 15.53 11.85
CA THR A 9 20.58 14.10 12.09
C THR A 9 20.21 13.38 10.79
N THR A 10 20.38 12.06 10.72
CA THR A 10 19.99 11.25 9.55
C THR A 10 18.52 11.49 9.17
N THR A 11 17.66 11.74 10.16
CA THR A 11 16.25 12.09 9.99
C THR A 11 16.06 13.46 9.35
N ASP A 12 16.88 14.45 9.69
CA ASP A 12 16.84 15.79 9.10
C ASP A 12 17.29 15.77 7.64
N LEU A 13 18.31 14.95 7.31
CA LEU A 13 18.76 14.75 5.93
C LEU A 13 17.71 14.06 5.06
N ILE A 14 16.97 13.07 5.61
CA ILE A 14 15.84 12.43 4.93
C ILE A 14 14.71 13.45 4.71
N CYS A 15 14.31 14.20 5.75
CA CYS A 15 13.31 15.26 5.64
C CYS A 15 13.67 16.31 4.57
N LEU A 16 14.95 16.70 4.49
CA LEU A 16 15.43 17.63 3.48
C LEU A 16 15.37 17.01 2.08
N ALA A 17 15.78 15.76 1.89
CA ALA A 17 15.70 15.08 0.59
C ALA A 17 14.26 14.96 0.06
N TYR A 18 13.30 14.68 0.94
CA TYR A 18 11.87 14.61 0.61
C TYR A 18 11.23 15.98 0.36
N ARG A 19 11.88 17.07 0.77
CA ARG A 19 11.38 18.43 0.61
C ARG A 19 11.39 18.94 -0.82
N TYR A 20 12.19 18.34 -1.70
CA TYR A 20 12.49 18.91 -3.02
C TYR A 20 11.73 18.27 -4.19
N LYS A 21 10.96 17.19 -3.98
CA LYS A 21 10.18 16.52 -5.04
C LYS A 21 8.86 15.91 -4.54
N GLY A 22 7.90 15.72 -5.44
CA GLY A 22 6.63 15.04 -5.15
C GLY A 22 5.59 15.91 -4.42
N VAL A 23 4.49 15.27 -3.99
CA VAL A 23 3.31 15.93 -3.39
C VAL A 23 3.68 16.80 -2.19
N GLN A 24 4.64 16.37 -1.38
CA GLN A 24 5.08 17.09 -0.18
C GLN A 24 5.71 18.44 -0.53
N SER A 25 6.54 18.49 -1.58
CA SER A 25 7.13 19.74 -2.08
C SER A 25 6.04 20.70 -2.57
N ARG A 26 5.04 20.20 -3.29
CA ARG A 26 3.94 21.02 -3.81
C ARG A 26 3.05 21.60 -2.71
N VAL A 27 2.74 20.81 -1.68
CA VAL A 27 1.99 21.29 -0.51
C VAL A 27 2.77 22.34 0.28
N MET A 28 4.09 22.19 0.41
CA MET A 28 4.95 23.21 1.04
C MET A 28 5.06 24.50 0.21
N GLN A 29 5.00 24.42 -1.12
CA GLN A 29 4.94 25.61 -1.98
C GLN A 29 3.62 26.38 -1.82
N MET A 30 2.51 25.66 -1.58
CA MET A 30 1.20 26.28 -1.37
C MET A 30 1.00 26.82 0.05
N ASN A 31 1.70 26.27 1.05
CA ASN A 31 1.56 26.68 2.44
C ASN A 31 2.91 26.67 3.18
N GLU A 32 3.44 27.87 3.44
CA GLU A 32 4.73 28.06 4.14
C GLU A 32 4.73 27.55 5.59
N LEU A 33 3.55 27.36 6.20
CA LEU A 33 3.41 26.82 7.56
C LEU A 33 3.33 25.29 7.60
N ALA A 34 3.28 24.63 6.44
CA ALA A 34 3.23 23.17 6.38
C ALA A 34 4.53 22.57 6.94
N LYS A 35 4.42 21.84 8.05
CA LYS A 35 5.51 21.04 8.63
C LYS A 35 5.29 19.57 8.28
N PHE A 36 6.32 18.93 7.73
CA PHE A 36 6.25 17.54 7.30
C PHE A 36 7.05 16.62 8.23
N CYS A 37 6.60 15.38 8.42
CA CYS A 37 7.20 14.37 9.30
C CYS A 37 7.48 13.08 8.52
N THR A 38 8.67 12.48 8.67
CA THR A 38 9.12 11.32 7.90
C THR A 38 8.14 10.14 8.01
N ILE A 39 7.77 9.61 6.84
CA ILE A 39 6.78 8.55 6.65
C ILE A 39 7.48 7.19 6.70
N ALA A 40 7.43 6.53 7.85
CA ALA A 40 7.46 5.07 7.90
C ALA A 40 6.71 4.63 9.16
N HIS A 41 7.11 5.18 10.32
CA HIS A 41 6.46 4.89 11.59
C HIS A 41 5.18 5.72 11.83
N SER A 42 5.03 6.85 11.12
CA SER A 42 3.94 7.81 11.25
C SER A 42 2.74 7.52 10.34
N LEU A 43 2.90 6.76 9.24
CA LEU A 43 1.77 6.44 8.37
C LEU A 43 0.78 5.52 9.09
N ASN A 44 1.27 4.48 9.78
CA ASN A 44 0.44 3.60 10.61
C ASN A 44 -0.20 4.28 11.83
N VAL A 45 0.36 5.41 12.29
CA VAL A 45 -0.12 6.15 13.47
C VAL A 45 -1.07 7.30 13.08
N MET A 46 -0.93 7.86 11.88
CA MET A 46 -1.81 8.92 11.37
C MET A 46 -2.90 8.40 10.42
N SER A 47 -2.84 7.12 10.03
CA SER A 47 -3.88 6.47 9.24
C SER A 47 -5.11 6.16 10.11
N CYS A 48 -6.30 6.42 9.58
CA CYS A 48 -7.55 5.97 10.21
C CYS A 48 -7.56 4.43 10.35
N THR A 49 -8.35 3.93 11.30
CA THR A 49 -8.54 2.49 11.56
C THR A 49 -8.86 1.68 10.31
N GLU A 50 -9.62 2.28 9.40
CA GLU A 50 -9.98 1.76 8.09
C GLU A 50 -8.78 1.54 7.18
N ALA A 51 -7.88 2.52 7.11
CA ALA A 51 -6.69 2.43 6.28
C ALA A 51 -5.70 1.39 6.83
N VAL A 52 -5.52 1.33 8.16
CA VAL A 52 -4.72 0.27 8.80
C VAL A 52 -5.28 -1.11 8.46
N SER A 53 -6.61 -1.25 8.53
CA SER A 53 -7.29 -2.52 8.20
C SER A 53 -7.12 -2.90 6.73
N LEU A 54 -7.26 -1.93 5.81
CA LEU A 54 -7.04 -2.13 4.38
C LEU A 54 -5.61 -2.60 4.10
N PHE A 55 -4.60 -1.84 4.55
CA PHE A 55 -3.20 -2.19 4.31
C PHE A 55 -2.80 -3.49 5.00
N GLY A 56 -3.39 -3.80 6.16
CA GLY A 56 -3.25 -5.10 6.81
C GLY A 56 -3.79 -6.25 5.95
N LEU A 57 -4.93 -6.09 5.30
CA LEU A 57 -5.49 -7.09 4.37
C LEU A 57 -4.64 -7.24 3.11
N VAL A 58 -4.20 -6.12 2.52
CA VAL A 58 -3.28 -6.13 1.37
C VAL A 58 -1.98 -6.86 1.73
N GLN A 59 -1.43 -6.61 2.92
CA GLN A 59 -0.24 -7.29 3.41
C GLN A 59 -0.45 -8.79 3.58
N LYS A 60 -1.60 -9.22 4.14
CA LYS A 60 -1.92 -10.65 4.28
C LYS A 60 -2.01 -11.35 2.93
N LEU A 61 -2.65 -10.72 1.94
CA LEU A 61 -2.67 -11.22 0.56
C LEU A 61 -1.24 -11.35 0.02
N TYR A 62 -0.43 -10.31 0.16
CA TYR A 62 0.95 -10.33 -0.31
C TYR A 62 1.76 -11.48 0.32
N CYS A 63 1.68 -11.66 1.64
CA CYS A 63 2.34 -12.76 2.36
C CYS A 63 1.87 -14.14 1.87
N LEU A 64 0.56 -14.32 1.66
CA LEU A 64 0.00 -15.57 1.14
C LEU A 64 0.63 -15.94 -0.22
N PHE A 65 0.68 -14.99 -1.15
CA PHE A 65 1.20 -15.25 -2.49
C PHE A 65 2.72 -15.39 -2.54
N VAL A 66 3.48 -14.60 -1.76
CA VAL A 66 4.95 -14.71 -1.69
C VAL A 66 5.39 -16.05 -1.10
N GLY A 67 4.62 -16.59 -0.14
CA GLY A 67 4.94 -17.86 0.51
C GLY A 67 4.91 -19.10 -0.41
N CYS A 68 4.59 -18.97 -1.70
CA CYS A 68 4.72 -20.05 -2.68
C CYS A 68 5.20 -19.51 -4.03
N THR A 69 6.25 -20.11 -4.59
CA THR A 69 6.83 -19.68 -5.87
C THR A 69 5.84 -19.76 -7.05
N THR A 70 4.88 -20.69 -7.02
CA THR A 70 3.80 -20.78 -8.02
C THR A 70 2.81 -19.63 -7.87
N ARG A 71 2.41 -19.30 -6.64
CA ARG A 71 1.52 -18.18 -6.31
C ARG A 71 2.17 -16.82 -6.62
N TRP A 72 3.46 -16.68 -6.35
CA TRP A 72 4.24 -15.47 -6.62
C TRP A 72 4.26 -15.07 -8.10
N LYS A 73 4.29 -16.05 -9.02
CA LYS A 73 4.23 -15.78 -10.47
C LYS A 73 2.95 -15.06 -10.89
N ILE A 74 1.84 -15.27 -10.16
CA ILE A 74 0.57 -14.58 -10.40
C ILE A 74 0.73 -13.07 -10.10
N ILE A 75 1.34 -12.73 -8.96
CA ILE A 75 1.61 -11.32 -8.58
C ILE A 75 2.62 -10.65 -9.52
N GLN A 76 3.70 -11.35 -9.91
CA GLN A 76 4.70 -10.76 -10.81
C GLN A 76 4.08 -10.31 -12.15
N LYS A 77 3.07 -11.03 -12.64
CA LYS A 77 2.34 -10.66 -13.86
C LYS A 77 1.51 -9.37 -13.70
N TRP A 78 1.07 -9.05 -12.48
CA TRP A 78 0.33 -7.82 -12.17
C TRP A 78 1.28 -6.62 -12.05
N SER A 79 2.39 -6.80 -11.34
CA SER A 79 3.41 -5.76 -11.13
C SER A 79 4.04 -5.31 -12.44
N ALA A 80 4.32 -6.23 -13.38
CA ALA A 80 4.93 -5.92 -14.67
C ALA A 80 4.07 -5.00 -15.58
N LYS A 81 2.77 -4.84 -15.29
CA LYS A 81 1.84 -4.03 -16.09
C LYS A 81 1.41 -2.73 -15.41
N HIS A 82 2.00 -2.36 -14.27
CA HIS A 82 1.52 -1.26 -13.41
C HIS A 82 0.02 -1.39 -13.08
N GLN A 83 -0.48 -2.62 -12.96
CA GLN A 83 -1.89 -2.86 -12.71
C GLN A 83 -2.16 -2.88 -11.22
N THR A 84 -3.13 -2.07 -10.80
CA THR A 84 -3.52 -1.92 -9.40
C THR A 84 -4.20 -3.18 -8.86
N LEU A 85 -4.26 -3.31 -7.53
CA LEU A 85 -4.93 -4.44 -6.89
C LEU A 85 -6.42 -4.49 -7.30
N LEU A 86 -7.06 -3.32 -7.40
CA LEU A 86 -8.44 -3.18 -7.85
C LEU A 86 -8.66 -3.81 -9.23
N ASN A 87 -7.78 -3.51 -10.20
CA ASN A 87 -7.86 -4.05 -11.56
C ASN A 87 -7.64 -5.57 -11.64
N ASN A 88 -7.00 -6.15 -10.62
CA ASN A 88 -6.73 -7.58 -10.56
C ASN A 88 -7.62 -8.32 -9.54
N LEU A 89 -8.55 -7.64 -8.88
CA LEU A 89 -9.40 -8.22 -7.85
C LEU A 89 -10.10 -9.52 -8.31
N PRO A 90 -10.67 -9.63 -9.52
CA PRO A 90 -11.26 -10.89 -9.99
C PRO A 90 -10.25 -12.03 -10.10
N LYS A 91 -8.98 -11.73 -10.44
CA LYS A 91 -7.91 -12.73 -10.52
C LYS A 91 -7.44 -13.14 -9.13
N VAL A 92 -7.43 -12.21 -8.17
CA VAL A 92 -7.13 -12.48 -6.76
C VAL A 92 -8.18 -13.45 -6.21
N VAL A 93 -9.46 -13.16 -6.40
CA VAL A 93 -10.59 -14.01 -5.98
C VAL A 93 -10.43 -15.41 -6.55
N LYS A 94 -10.24 -15.54 -7.88
CA LYS A 94 -10.05 -16.84 -8.52
C LYS A 94 -8.85 -17.62 -7.95
N ALA A 95 -7.73 -16.94 -7.71
CA ALA A 95 -6.56 -17.60 -7.14
C ALA A 95 -6.78 -18.04 -5.68
N LEU A 96 -7.58 -17.30 -4.90
CA LEU A 96 -7.96 -17.71 -3.56
C LEU A 96 -8.91 -18.92 -3.57
N GLU A 97 -9.89 -18.96 -4.48
CA GLU A 97 -10.77 -20.12 -4.68
C GLU A 97 -9.95 -21.38 -5.01
N GLU A 98 -9.00 -21.29 -5.94
CA GLU A 98 -8.11 -22.41 -6.30
C GLU A 98 -7.24 -22.88 -5.10
N ILE A 99 -6.80 -21.96 -4.23
CA ILE A 99 -6.04 -22.30 -3.01
C ILE A 99 -6.94 -22.97 -1.97
N GLU A 100 -8.16 -22.49 -1.80
CA GLU A 100 -9.12 -23.04 -0.85
C GLU A 100 -9.51 -24.49 -1.23
N GLU A 101 -9.75 -24.72 -2.52
CA GLU A 101 -10.08 -26.05 -3.05
C GLU A 101 -8.90 -27.03 -2.96
N SER A 102 -7.67 -26.58 -3.25
CA SER A 102 -6.47 -27.43 -3.28
C SER A 102 -5.87 -27.71 -1.90
N SER A 103 -6.21 -26.93 -0.88
CA SER A 103 -5.64 -27.08 0.46
C SER A 103 -6.19 -28.31 1.19
N LEU A 104 -5.29 -29.20 1.63
CA LEU A 104 -5.64 -30.32 2.52
C LEU A 104 -5.61 -29.92 4.01
N VAL A 105 -5.04 -28.75 4.32
CA VAL A 105 -4.84 -28.27 5.69
C VAL A 105 -5.99 -27.35 6.10
N ALA A 106 -6.68 -27.70 7.19
CA ALA A 106 -7.85 -26.98 7.69
C ALA A 106 -7.54 -25.50 8.01
N GLU A 107 -6.36 -25.22 8.58
CA GLU A 107 -5.91 -23.85 8.90
C GLU A 107 -5.76 -22.99 7.64
N SER A 108 -5.11 -23.52 6.60
CA SER A 108 -4.96 -22.82 5.32
C SER A 108 -6.30 -22.64 4.60
N LYS A 109 -7.26 -23.56 4.77
CA LYS A 109 -8.63 -23.39 4.26
C LYS A 109 -9.35 -22.25 4.95
N TYR A 110 -9.31 -22.23 6.28
CA TYR A 110 -9.94 -21.17 7.06
C TYR A 110 -9.36 -19.79 6.74
N GLU A 111 -8.03 -19.67 6.70
CA GLU A 111 -7.36 -18.40 6.39
C GLU A 111 -7.69 -17.92 4.97
N THR A 112 -7.67 -18.83 3.99
CA THR A 112 -7.98 -18.48 2.60
C THR A 112 -9.45 -18.09 2.42
N GLY A 113 -10.38 -18.83 3.05
CA GLY A 113 -11.80 -18.50 3.03
C GLY A 113 -12.11 -17.16 3.72
N HIS A 114 -11.43 -16.86 4.84
CA HIS A 114 -11.54 -15.55 5.47
C HIS A 114 -11.04 -14.42 4.56
N LEU A 115 -9.90 -14.63 3.89
CA LEU A 115 -9.38 -13.66 2.93
C LEU A 115 -10.35 -13.49 1.74
N LEU A 116 -10.89 -14.58 1.19
CA LEU A 116 -11.86 -14.55 0.10
C LEU A 116 -13.08 -13.70 0.45
N HIS A 117 -13.65 -13.92 1.64
CA HIS A 117 -14.77 -13.10 2.12
C HIS A 117 -14.36 -11.63 2.29
N ALA A 118 -13.17 -11.37 2.83
CA ALA A 118 -12.68 -10.01 3.03
C ALA A 118 -12.43 -9.26 1.71
N VAL A 119 -11.88 -9.91 0.66
CA VAL A 119 -11.68 -9.24 -0.64
C VAL A 119 -12.97 -8.95 -1.40
N MET A 120 -14.03 -9.70 -1.11
CA MET A 120 -15.36 -9.47 -1.69
C MET A 120 -16.21 -8.50 -0.86
N ASP A 121 -15.73 -8.06 0.30
CA ASP A 121 -16.44 -7.13 1.16
C ASP A 121 -16.58 -5.74 0.52
N PHE A 122 -17.79 -5.19 0.58
CA PHE A 122 -18.11 -3.90 -0.02
C PHE A 122 -17.29 -2.75 0.60
N LYS A 123 -17.08 -2.77 1.93
CA LYS A 123 -16.27 -1.76 2.60
C LYS A 123 -14.82 -1.84 2.13
N LEU A 124 -14.28 -3.05 1.88
CA LEU A 124 -12.95 -3.18 1.29
C LEU A 124 -12.89 -2.61 -0.13
N ILE A 125 -13.83 -2.97 -1.00
CA ILE A 125 -13.85 -2.52 -2.40
C ILE A 125 -13.91 -0.99 -2.48
N LEU A 126 -14.78 -0.35 -1.68
CA LEU A 126 -14.84 1.10 -1.61
C LEU A 126 -13.52 1.71 -1.14
N ASN A 127 -12.91 1.15 -0.10
CA ASN A 127 -11.62 1.63 0.39
C ASN A 127 -10.52 1.46 -0.68
N LEU A 128 -10.50 0.34 -1.40
CA LEU A 128 -9.56 0.14 -2.50
C LEU A 128 -9.73 1.20 -3.59
N ILE A 129 -10.95 1.54 -3.99
CA ILE A 129 -11.21 2.60 -5.00
C ILE A 129 -10.71 3.95 -4.51
N ILE A 130 -11.01 4.32 -3.26
CA ILE A 130 -10.58 5.60 -2.67
C ILE A 130 -9.05 5.69 -2.67
N TRP A 131 -8.38 4.64 -2.19
CA TRP A 131 -6.93 4.61 -2.11
C TRP A 131 -6.27 4.51 -3.48
N ASP A 132 -6.87 3.83 -4.46
CA ASP A 132 -6.38 3.79 -5.83
C ASP A 132 -6.33 5.19 -6.44
N ASN A 133 -7.41 5.97 -6.29
CA ASN A 133 -7.48 7.34 -6.75
C ASN A 133 -6.44 8.23 -6.07
N ILE A 134 -6.31 8.14 -4.74
CA ILE A 134 -5.32 8.91 -3.98
C ILE A 134 -3.89 8.56 -4.44
N LEU A 135 -3.59 7.28 -4.58
CA LEU A 135 -2.26 6.81 -4.99
C LEU A 135 -1.93 7.18 -6.43
N GLN A 136 -2.91 7.18 -7.35
CA GLN A 136 -2.73 7.65 -8.72
C GLN A 136 -2.37 9.14 -8.76
N GLU A 137 -3.08 9.99 -8.01
CA GLU A 137 -2.77 11.42 -7.92
C GLU A 137 -1.37 11.66 -7.33
N ILE A 138 -0.99 10.90 -6.30
CA ILE A 138 0.37 10.98 -5.73
C ILE A 138 1.42 10.57 -6.76
N ASN A 139 1.16 9.49 -7.50
CA ASN A 139 2.10 8.97 -8.49
C ASN A 139 2.31 9.95 -9.65
N ASN A 140 1.23 10.60 -10.12
CA ASN A 140 1.31 11.63 -11.17
C ASN A 140 2.27 12.77 -10.77
N VAL A 141 2.21 13.22 -9.51
CA VAL A 141 3.07 14.32 -9.01
C VAL A 141 4.51 13.88 -8.74
N ASN A 142 4.78 12.59 -8.58
CA ASN A 142 6.14 12.06 -8.41
C ASN A 142 6.88 11.85 -9.74
N VAL A 143 6.17 11.78 -10.86
CA VAL A 143 6.74 11.57 -12.20
C VAL A 143 7.12 12.90 -12.88
N GLU A 144 6.54 14.02 -12.46
CA GLU A 144 6.96 15.41 -12.80
C GLU A 144 8.23 15.84 -12.06
#